data_AF-A0A3R6UJ15-F1
#
_entry.id   AF-A0A3R6UJ15-F1
#
_cell.length_a   1.000
_cell.length_b   1.000
_cell.length_c   1.000
_cell.angle_alpha   90.00
_cell.angle_beta   90.00
_cell.angle_gamma   90.00
#
_symmetry.space_group_name_H-M   'P 1'
#
loop_
_entity.id
_entity.type
_entity.pdbx_description
1 polymer ?
#
loop_
_entity_poly.entity_id
_entity_poly.type
_entity_poly.pdbx_seq_one_letter_code
_entity_poly.pdbx_strand_id
1 'polypeptide(L)'
;MKAVFAVFLCACAWKDLKEKEIPLIFFVVAAAAGVIWAAGDLGTGGWKEGEQVFRKLFGQAASLLPGTGLLIISYCTKGAVGKGDGLFFLVSGLYLGFWKCLALLFCGLLFCSAWGLGMLIWGFCAGKKVKDIRLPFLPFLIPAAVILQIFIPSGLV
;
A
#
# COMPACT_ATOMS: atom_id res chain seq x y z
N MET A 1 8.70 5.02 12.31
CA MET A 1 8.02 4.25 11.23
C MET A 1 7.54 5.11 10.06
N LYS A 2 6.87 6.27 10.27
CA LYS A 2 6.33 7.12 9.17
C LYS A 2 7.35 7.51 8.09
N ALA A 3 8.56 7.93 8.48
CA ALA A 3 9.62 8.31 7.54
C ALA A 3 10.18 7.12 6.73
N VAL A 4 10.38 5.96 7.38
CA VAL A 4 10.83 4.73 6.70
C VAL A 4 9.82 4.29 5.64
N PHE A 5 8.53 4.34 5.99
CA PHE A 5 7.46 4.06 5.05
C PHE A 5 7.42 5.08 3.90
N ALA A 6 7.59 6.38 4.18
CA ALA A 6 7.60 7.41 3.14
C ALA A 6 8.77 7.20 2.15
N VAL A 7 9.97 6.87 2.66
CA VAL A 7 11.13 6.53 1.81
C VAL A 7 10.86 5.27 0.99
N PHE A 8 10.27 4.24 1.59
CA PHE A 8 9.87 3.02 0.88
C PHE A 8 8.85 3.31 -0.23
N LEU A 9 7.81 4.09 0.07
CA LEU A 9 6.78 4.49 -0.89
C LEU A 9 7.37 5.35 -2.02
N CYS A 10 8.25 6.30 -1.72
CA CYS A 10 8.95 7.08 -2.74
C CYS A 10 9.84 6.19 -3.62
N ALA A 11 10.56 5.23 -3.03
CA ALA A 11 11.39 4.30 -3.78
C ALA A 11 10.55 3.39 -4.68
N CYS A 12 9.41 2.90 -4.19
CA CYS A 12 8.47 2.11 -4.96
C CYS A 12 7.80 2.92 -6.07
N ALA A 13 7.36 4.16 -5.80
CA ALA A 13 6.79 5.05 -6.80
C ALA A 13 7.78 5.43 -7.89
N TRP A 14 9.05 5.65 -7.52
CA TRP A 14 10.12 5.88 -8.48
C TRP A 14 10.39 4.65 -9.36
N LYS A 15 10.36 3.45 -8.77
CA LYS A 15 10.50 2.20 -9.52
C LYS A 15 9.31 1.93 -10.44
N ASP A 16 8.09 2.14 -9.97
CA ASP A 16 6.84 2.00 -10.74
C ASP A 16 6.84 2.93 -11.98
N LEU A 17 7.51 4.09 -11.86
CA LEU A 17 7.70 5.04 -12.96
C LEU A 17 8.78 4.61 -13.97
N LYS A 18 9.81 3.83 -13.54
CA LYS A 18 11.03 3.60 -14.32
C LYS A 18 11.18 2.19 -14.89
N GLU A 19 10.75 1.14 -14.19
CA GLU A 19 10.93 -0.26 -14.62
C GLU A 19 9.69 -1.10 -14.34
N LYS A 20 9.18 -1.79 -15.37
CA LYS A 20 7.93 -2.56 -15.34
C LYS A 20 7.98 -3.88 -14.54
N GLU A 21 9.07 -4.20 -13.85
CA GLU A 21 9.19 -5.45 -13.07
C GLU A 21 10.06 -5.24 -11.82
N ILE A 22 9.40 -5.05 -10.66
CA ILE A 22 10.10 -5.00 -9.38
C ILE A 22 10.38 -6.45 -8.93
N PRO A 23 11.64 -6.83 -8.61
CA PRO A 23 11.92 -8.18 -8.13
C PRO A 23 11.27 -8.39 -6.76
N LEU A 24 10.44 -9.44 -6.70
CA LEU A 24 9.65 -9.90 -5.55
C LEU A 24 10.45 -9.97 -4.24
N ILE A 25 11.76 -10.22 -4.34
CA ILE A 25 12.72 -10.24 -3.22
C ILE A 25 12.69 -8.95 -2.39
N PHE A 26 12.53 -7.78 -3.01
CA PHE A 26 12.59 -6.50 -2.28
C PHE A 26 11.40 -6.34 -1.32
N PHE A 27 10.22 -6.83 -1.73
CA PHE A 27 9.04 -6.86 -0.88
C PHE A 27 9.16 -7.89 0.25
N VAL A 28 9.73 -9.05 -0.04
CA VAL A 28 9.96 -10.11 0.97
C VAL A 28 10.94 -9.64 2.05
N VAL A 29 12.02 -8.95 1.67
CA VAL A 29 12.99 -8.39 2.63
C VAL A 29 12.36 -7.30 3.49
N ALA A 30 11.57 -6.39 2.91
CA ALA A 30 10.86 -5.36 3.66
C ALA A 30 9.82 -5.95 4.62
N ALA A 31 9.06 -6.95 4.17
CA ALA A 31 8.12 -7.69 5.01
C ALA A 31 8.83 -8.40 6.17
N ALA A 32 9.94 -9.11 5.88
CA ALA A 32 10.74 -9.79 6.89
C ALA A 32 11.29 -8.82 7.93
N ALA A 33 11.80 -7.65 7.51
CA ALA A 33 12.27 -6.62 8.42
C ALA A 33 11.14 -6.10 9.33
N GLY A 34 9.94 -5.90 8.79
CA GLY A 34 8.75 -5.51 9.57
C GLY A 34 8.35 -6.57 10.59
N VAL A 35 8.38 -7.84 10.21
CA VAL A 35 8.05 -8.97 11.10
C VAL A 35 9.11 -9.14 12.21
N ILE A 36 10.40 -9.06 11.87
CA ILE A 36 11.49 -9.16 12.86
C ILE A 36 11.39 -8.03 13.89
N TRP A 37 11.05 -6.82 13.45
CA TRP A 37 10.86 -5.68 14.35
C TRP A 37 9.63 -5.85 15.26
N ALA A 38 8.51 -6.34 14.71
CA ALA A 38 7.30 -6.65 15.47
C ALA A 38 7.54 -7.80 16.48
N ALA A 39 8.32 -8.81 16.10
CA ALA A 39 8.71 -9.92 16.98
C ALA A 39 9.69 -9.45 18.08
N GLY A 40 10.60 -8.52 17.76
CA GLY A 40 11.51 -7.92 18.73
C GLY A 40 10.78 -7.13 19.82
N ASP A 41 9.79 -6.33 19.43
CA ASP A 41 8.92 -5.58 20.37
C ASP A 41 8.11 -6.52 21.28
N LEU A 42 7.71 -7.69 20.75
CA LEU A 42 7.07 -8.76 21.51
C LEU A 42 8.02 -9.45 22.50
N GLY A 43 9.28 -9.65 22.12
CA GLY A 43 10.30 -10.32 22.94
C GLY A 43 10.83 -9.47 24.09
N THR A 44 10.86 -8.14 23.94
CA THR A 44 11.28 -7.22 25.01
C THR A 44 10.16 -6.85 25.99
N GLY A 45 8.90 -6.98 25.57
CA GLY A 45 7.73 -6.80 26.42
C GLY A 45 7.37 -8.09 27.13
N GLY A 46 8.14 -8.47 28.17
CA GLY A 46 8.00 -9.76 28.86
C GLY A 46 6.54 -10.18 29.08
N TRP A 47 6.21 -11.41 28.69
CA TRP A 47 4.92 -12.12 28.76
C TRP A 47 3.77 -11.33 29.42
N LYS A 48 3.33 -10.25 28.76
CA LYS A 48 2.09 -9.58 29.12
C LYS A 48 0.94 -10.45 28.64
N GLU A 49 -0.07 -10.57 29.49
CA GLU A 49 -1.29 -11.39 29.36
C GLU A 49 -1.62 -11.76 27.90
N GLY A 50 -1.79 -13.06 27.63
CA GLY A 50 -1.94 -13.61 26.27
C GLY A 50 -3.02 -12.95 25.41
N GLU A 51 -3.98 -12.25 26.03
CA GLU A 51 -4.97 -11.43 25.36
C GLU A 51 -4.37 -10.24 24.59
N GLN A 52 -3.34 -9.57 25.12
CA GLN A 52 -2.67 -8.45 24.43
C GLN A 52 -1.87 -8.94 23.23
N VAL A 53 -1.22 -10.10 23.35
CA VAL A 53 -0.51 -10.75 22.26
C VAL A 53 -1.49 -11.17 21.18
N PHE A 54 -2.62 -11.80 21.55
CA PHE A 54 -3.66 -12.18 20.59
C PHE A 54 -4.22 -10.97 19.84
N ARG A 55 -4.52 -9.86 20.53
CA ARG A 55 -5.00 -8.62 19.89
C ARG A 55 -3.96 -8.02 18.94
N LYS A 56 -2.67 -8.00 19.32
CA LYS A 56 -1.58 -7.54 18.44
C LYS A 56 -1.44 -8.43 17.19
N LEU A 57 -1.42 -9.75 17.36
CA LEU A 57 -1.32 -10.70 16.24
C LEU A 57 -2.54 -10.64 15.32
N PHE A 58 -3.74 -10.56 15.89
CA PHE A 58 -4.97 -10.40 15.12
C PHE A 58 -5.00 -9.07 14.35
N GLY A 59 -4.54 -7.98 14.97
CA GLY A 59 -4.38 -6.69 14.30
C GLY A 59 -3.36 -6.71 13.15
N GLN A 60 -2.25 -7.43 13.31
CA GLN A 60 -1.28 -7.63 12.23
C GLN A 60 -1.78 -8.55 11.12
N ALA A 61 -2.50 -9.62 11.46
CA ALA A 61 -3.12 -10.50 10.48
C ALA A 61 -4.18 -9.73 9.67
N ALA A 62 -5.00 -8.91 10.35
CA ALA A 62 -5.97 -8.05 9.69
C ALA A 62 -5.30 -7.02 8.78
N SER A 63 -4.13 -6.47 9.14
CA SER A 63 -3.46 -5.47 8.33
C SER A 63 -2.91 -5.97 7.00
N LEU A 64 -2.75 -7.29 6.85
CA LEU A 64 -2.40 -7.95 5.59
C LEU A 64 -3.58 -8.07 4.63
N LEU A 65 -4.82 -8.07 5.13
CA LEU A 65 -6.04 -8.27 4.34
C LEU A 65 -6.18 -7.32 3.13
N PRO A 66 -5.91 -6.00 3.23
CA PRO A 66 -6.04 -5.11 2.09
C PRO A 66 -5.07 -5.48 0.96
N GLY A 67 -3.83 -5.85 1.32
CA GLY A 67 -2.81 -6.28 0.36
C GLY A 67 -3.13 -7.63 -0.27
N THR A 68 -3.53 -8.63 0.54
CA THR A 68 -3.94 -9.95 0.02
C THR A 68 -5.19 -9.85 -0.85
N GLY A 69 -6.16 -9.03 -0.46
CA GLY A 69 -7.38 -8.78 -1.23
C GLY A 69 -7.05 -8.20 -2.60
N LEU A 70 -6.16 -7.21 -2.65
CA LEU A 70 -5.71 -6.64 -3.92
C LEU A 70 -4.95 -7.68 -4.78
N LEU A 71 -4.17 -8.56 -4.17
CA LEU A 71 -3.44 -9.63 -4.87
C LEU A 71 -4.40 -10.67 -5.48
N ILE A 72 -5.46 -11.04 -4.75
CA ILE A 72 -6.53 -11.92 -5.24
C ILE A 72 -7.24 -11.26 -6.42
N ILE A 73 -7.57 -9.97 -6.31
CA ILE A 73 -8.19 -9.21 -7.40
C ILE A 73 -7.26 -9.15 -8.62
N SER A 74 -5.96 -8.90 -8.42
CA SER A 74 -4.95 -8.94 -9.50
C SER A 74 -4.93 -10.29 -10.22
N TYR A 75 -5.03 -11.38 -9.47
CA TYR A 75 -5.13 -12.73 -10.03
C TYR A 75 -6.42 -12.93 -10.84
N CYS A 76 -7.57 -12.59 -10.26
CA CYS A 76 -8.88 -12.72 -10.90
C CYS A 76 -9.01 -11.85 -12.16
N THR A 77 -8.40 -10.66 -12.16
CA THR A 77 -8.42 -9.72 -13.28
C THR A 77 -7.32 -9.97 -14.31
N LYS A 78 -6.62 -11.12 -14.24
CA LYS A 78 -5.51 -11.50 -15.14
C LYS A 78 -4.43 -10.42 -15.25
N GLY A 79 -4.15 -9.72 -14.15
CA GLY A 79 -3.14 -8.66 -14.10
C GLY A 79 -3.62 -7.29 -14.60
N ALA A 80 -4.93 -7.02 -14.60
CA ALA A 80 -5.43 -5.66 -14.79
C ALA A 80 -4.98 -4.74 -13.64
N VAL A 81 -4.99 -5.27 -12.42
CA VAL A 81 -4.36 -4.65 -11.24
C VAL A 81 -2.93 -5.15 -11.13
N GLY A 82 -1.95 -4.25 -10.94
CA GLY A 82 -0.54 -4.62 -10.89
C GLY A 82 -0.25 -5.56 -9.72
N LYS A 83 0.47 -6.66 -9.97
CA LYS A 83 0.95 -7.54 -8.90
C LYS A 83 1.83 -6.79 -7.90
N GLY A 84 2.58 -5.79 -8.40
CA GLY A 84 3.37 -4.87 -7.59
C GLY A 84 2.54 -4.04 -6.62
N ASP A 85 1.35 -3.57 -7.03
CA ASP A 85 0.43 -2.80 -6.18
C ASP A 85 -0.03 -3.64 -4.98
N GLY A 86 -0.39 -4.92 -5.22
CA GLY A 86 -0.84 -5.81 -4.16
C GLY A 86 0.25 -6.12 -3.14
N LEU A 87 1.47 -6.38 -3.61
CA LEU A 87 2.64 -6.59 -2.75
C LEU A 87 3.01 -5.31 -1.97
N PHE A 88 2.89 -4.14 -2.59
CA PHE A 88 3.09 -2.86 -1.93
C PHE A 88 2.11 -2.67 -0.77
N PHE A 89 0.82 -2.94 -0.98
CA PHE A 89 -0.18 -2.84 0.09
C PHE A 89 0.01 -3.91 1.17
N LEU A 90 0.52 -5.09 0.82
CA LEU A 90 0.86 -6.12 1.80
C LEU A 90 1.94 -5.64 2.77
N VAL A 91 3.03 -5.08 2.24
CA VAL A 91 4.12 -4.51 3.04
C VAL A 91 3.65 -3.26 3.79
N SER A 92 2.88 -2.39 3.14
CA SER A 92 2.29 -1.20 3.76
C SER A 92 1.39 -1.54 4.94
N GLY A 93 0.63 -2.63 4.85
CA GLY A 93 -0.18 -3.17 5.94
C GLY A 93 0.63 -3.49 7.19
N LEU A 94 1.83 -4.05 7.03
CA LEU A 94 2.75 -4.33 8.14
C LEU A 94 3.26 -3.04 8.80
N TYR A 95 3.48 -1.96 8.04
CA TYR A 95 4.01 -0.69 8.55
C TYR A 95 2.95 0.28 9.09
N LEU A 96 1.76 0.33 8.47
CA LEU A 96 0.71 1.29 8.81
C LEU A 96 -0.44 0.70 9.63
N GLY A 97 -0.63 -0.63 9.59
CA GLY A 97 -1.81 -1.28 10.13
C GLY A 97 -3.02 -1.22 9.19
N PHE A 98 -4.08 -1.96 9.55
CA PHE A 98 -5.23 -2.22 8.68
C PHE A 98 -5.93 -0.94 8.19
N TRP A 99 -6.40 -0.10 9.11
CA TRP A 99 -7.20 1.08 8.78
C TRP A 99 -6.46 2.10 7.93
N LYS A 100 -5.20 2.38 8.27
CA LYS A 100 -4.37 3.34 7.51
C LYS A 100 -3.97 2.78 6.15
N CYS A 101 -3.71 1.48 6.05
CA CYS A 101 -3.46 0.80 4.78
C CYS A 101 -4.70 0.83 3.88
N LEU A 102 -5.87 0.55 4.44
CA LEU A 102 -7.15 0.62 3.74
C LEU A 102 -7.47 2.06 3.27
N ALA A 103 -7.28 3.06 4.15
CA ALA A 103 -7.47 4.45 3.79
C ALA A 103 -6.49 4.90 2.70
N LEU A 104 -5.22 4.44 2.74
CA LEU A 104 -4.22 4.72 1.71
C LEU A 104 -4.66 4.14 0.35
N LEU A 105 -5.24 2.94 0.36
CA LEU A 105 -5.76 2.27 -0.83
C LEU A 105 -6.93 3.07 -1.43
N PHE A 106 -7.91 3.45 -0.61
CA PHE A 106 -9.06 4.23 -1.07
C PHE A 106 -8.66 5.62 -1.55
N CYS A 107 -7.84 6.35 -0.80
CA CYS A 107 -7.37 7.67 -1.22
C CYS A 107 -6.54 7.58 -2.50
N GLY A 108 -5.60 6.63 -2.60
CA GLY A 108 -4.82 6.40 -3.81
C GLY A 108 -5.73 6.10 -5.01
N LEU A 109 -6.74 5.24 -4.83
CA LEU A 109 -7.70 4.88 -5.87
C LEU A 109 -8.54 6.07 -6.31
N LEU A 110 -8.99 6.91 -5.37
CA LEU A 110 -9.74 8.13 -5.68
C LEU A 110 -8.90 9.11 -6.51
N PHE A 111 -7.64 9.37 -6.12
CA PHE A 111 -6.73 10.23 -6.89
C PHE A 111 -6.45 9.65 -8.28
N CYS A 112 -6.14 8.35 -8.37
CA CYS A 112 -5.89 7.67 -9.62
C CYS A 112 -7.13 7.70 -10.54
N SER A 113 -8.32 7.46 -9.99
CA SER A 113 -9.57 7.48 -10.74
C SER A 113 -9.95 8.89 -11.19
N ALA A 114 -9.76 9.90 -10.35
CA ALA A 114 -10.03 11.30 -10.69
C ALA A 114 -9.13 11.76 -11.85
N TRP A 115 -7.84 11.42 -11.78
CA TRP A 115 -6.89 11.74 -12.84
C TRP A 115 -7.20 10.98 -14.13
N GLY A 116 -7.47 9.68 -14.04
CA GLY A 116 -7.86 8.84 -15.18
C GLY A 116 -9.14 9.32 -15.86
N LEU A 117 -10.14 9.75 -15.07
CA LEU A 117 -11.36 10.33 -15.60
C LEU A 117 -11.10 11.68 -16.28
N GLY A 118 -10.26 12.54 -15.71
CA GLY A 118 -9.84 13.79 -16.33
C GLY A 118 -9.15 13.57 -17.68
N MET A 119 -8.24 12.59 -17.77
CA MET A 119 -7.60 12.20 -19.03
C MET A 119 -8.60 11.65 -20.05
N LEU A 120 -9.61 10.90 -19.60
CA LEU A 120 -10.67 10.37 -20.47
C LEU A 120 -11.53 11.50 -21.06
N ILE A 121 -11.96 12.46 -20.23
CA ILE A 121 -12.73 13.63 -20.66
C ILE A 121 -11.91 14.48 -21.64
N TRP A 122 -10.64 14.73 -21.33
CA TRP A 122 -9.73 15.44 -22.23
C TRP A 122 -9.55 14.70 -23.57
N GLY A 123 -9.37 13.38 -23.52
CA GLY A 123 -9.28 12.53 -24.70
C GLY A 123 -10.53 12.60 -25.57
N PHE A 124 -11.70 12.58 -24.94
CA PHE A 124 -12.99 12.73 -25.61
C PHE A 124 -13.13 14.11 -26.27
N CYS A 125 -12.83 15.20 -25.55
CA CYS A 125 -12.84 16.56 -26.10
C CYS A 125 -11.82 16.78 -27.22
N ALA A 126 -10.65 16.14 -27.15
CA ALA A 126 -9.59 16.25 -28.16
C ALA A 126 -9.72 15.23 -29.31
N GLY A 127 -10.78 14.39 -29.31
CA GLY A 127 -10.98 13.35 -30.33
C GLY A 127 -9.92 12.23 -30.34
N LYS A 128 -9.12 12.09 -29.27
CA LYS A 128 -8.04 11.09 -29.17
C LYS A 128 -8.50 9.88 -28.35
N LYS A 129 -8.26 8.67 -28.88
CA LYS A 129 -8.51 7.42 -28.15
C LYS A 129 -7.43 7.20 -27.08
N VAL A 130 -7.76 7.50 -25.82
CA VAL A 130 -6.89 7.29 -24.64
C VAL A 130 -7.03 5.85 -24.13
N LYS A 131 -7.06 4.86 -25.03
CA LYS A 131 -7.48 3.49 -24.71
C LYS A 131 -6.39 2.59 -24.11
N ASP A 132 -5.13 3.02 -24.05
CA ASP A 132 -4.01 2.13 -23.69
C ASP A 132 -2.95 2.78 -22.79
N ILE A 133 -3.30 3.88 -22.10
CA ILE A 133 -2.39 4.47 -21.11
C ILE A 133 -2.57 3.69 -19.80
N ARG A 134 -1.62 2.79 -19.51
CA ARG A 134 -1.50 2.20 -18.18
C ARG A 134 -0.95 3.25 -17.22
N LEU A 135 -1.81 3.77 -16.36
CA LEU A 135 -1.41 4.71 -15.33
C LEU A 135 -0.66 3.99 -14.20
N PRO A 136 0.58 4.41 -13.86
CA PRO A 136 1.28 3.92 -12.69
C PRO A 136 0.56 4.41 -11.44
N PHE A 137 0.08 3.49 -10.61
CA PHE A 137 -0.76 3.78 -9.45
C PHE A 137 0.03 4.36 -8.28
N LEU A 138 1.23 3.84 -8.03
CA LEU A 138 2.08 4.21 -6.89
C LEU A 138 2.44 5.71 -6.78
N PRO A 139 2.73 6.47 -7.85
CA PRO A 139 2.98 7.90 -7.71
C PRO A 139 1.77 8.67 -7.17
N PHE A 140 0.53 8.21 -7.43
CA PHE A 140 -0.68 8.81 -6.86
C PHE A 140 -0.85 8.52 -5.36
N LEU A 141 -0.13 7.54 -4.81
CA LEU A 141 -0.15 7.26 -3.37
C LEU A 141 0.69 8.23 -2.56
N ILE A 142 1.68 8.91 -3.16
CA ILE A 142 2.51 9.91 -2.45
C ILE A 142 1.64 11.00 -1.81
N PRO A 143 0.77 11.72 -2.55
CA PRO A 143 -0.09 12.73 -1.93
C PRO A 143 -1.07 12.11 -0.93
N ALA A 144 -1.62 10.93 -1.21
CA ALA A 144 -2.51 10.22 -0.28
C ALA A 144 -1.80 9.87 1.04
N ALA A 145 -0.56 9.41 0.99
CA ALA A 145 0.26 9.08 2.16
C ALA A 145 0.57 10.33 2.99
N VAL A 146 0.90 11.45 2.33
CA VAL A 146 1.14 12.74 3.01
C VAL A 146 -0.13 13.22 3.71
N ILE A 147 -1.27 13.21 3.03
CA ILE A 147 -2.56 13.60 3.61
C ILE A 147 -2.91 12.71 4.80
N LEU A 148 -2.76 11.39 4.68
CA LEU A 148 -3.04 10.47 5.79
C LEU A 148 -2.12 10.69 6.99
N GLN A 149 -0.84 10.98 6.76
CA GLN A 149 0.11 11.23 7.84
C GLN A 149 -0.16 12.56 8.57
N ILE A 150 -0.69 13.56 7.87
CA ILE A 150 -1.09 14.86 8.41
C ILE A 150 -2.45 14.78 9.11
N PHE A 151 -3.43 14.11 8.50
CA PHE A 151 -4.84 14.15 8.91
C PHE A 151 -5.24 13.06 9.90
N ILE A 152 -4.54 11.91 9.95
CA ILE A 152 -4.78 10.85 10.94
C ILE A 152 -3.69 10.89 12.02
N PRO A 153 -3.88 11.67 13.12
CA PRO A 153 -3.02 11.59 14.27
C PRO A 153 -3.12 10.21 14.92
N SER A 154 -2.01 9.77 15.51
CA SER A 154 -1.76 8.40 16.01
C SER A 154 -2.71 7.91 17.11
N GLY A 155 -3.67 8.72 17.55
CA GLY A 155 -4.56 8.45 18.68
C GLY A 155 -6.01 8.11 18.31
N LEU A 156 -6.35 7.95 17.03
CA LEU A 156 -7.73 7.67 16.59
C LEU A 156 -7.96 6.23 16.08
N VAL A 157 -7.01 5.32 16.28
CA VAL A 157 -7.12 3.88 15.95
C VAL A 157 -6.45 3.05 17.02
#